data_AF-A0A0W0Z7K2-F1
#
_entry.id   AF-A0A0W0Z7K2-F1
#
_cell.length_a   1.000
_cell.length_b   1.000
_cell.length_c   1.000
_cell.angle_alpha   90.00
_cell.angle_beta   90.00
_cell.angle_gamma   90.00
#
_symmetry.space_group_name_H-M   'P 1'
#
loop_
_entity.id
_entity.type
_entity.pdbx_description
1 polymer ?
#
loop_
_entity_poly.entity_id
_entity_poly.type
_entity_poly.pdbx_seq_one_letter_code
_entity_poly.pdbx_strand_id
1 'polypeptide(L)'
;MYTRARFGKELKERVSFQEDIRKIAAWAHEVYIEGSPDQDVEFLRILLILNKMEDGPEFSICFKRLNEIADDLIAGKRNINMDY
;
A
#
# COMPACT_ATOMS: atom_id res chain seq x y z
N MET A 1 2.08 17.23 -3.83
CA MET A 1 2.50 16.41 -2.68
C MET A 1 1.64 15.16 -2.66
N TYR A 2 2.24 13.98 -2.71
CA TYR A 2 1.50 12.72 -2.70
C TYR A 2 1.08 12.41 -1.26
N THR A 3 -0.22 12.19 -1.01
CA THR A 3 -0.77 12.03 0.36
C THR A 3 -1.27 10.61 0.59
N ARG A 4 -1.31 10.19 1.87
CA ARG A 4 -1.85 8.88 2.29
C ARG A 4 -3.23 8.59 1.72
N ALA A 5 -4.13 9.57 1.81
CA ALA A 5 -5.50 9.42 1.32
C ALA A 5 -5.56 9.25 -0.21
N ARG A 6 -4.65 9.91 -0.95
CA ARG A 6 -4.54 9.73 -2.39
C ARG A 6 -4.03 8.32 -2.71
N PHE A 7 -2.97 7.88 -2.03
CA PHE A 7 -2.45 6.52 -2.18
C PHE A 7 -3.53 5.46 -1.89
N GLY A 8 -4.26 5.59 -0.78
CA GLY A 8 -5.30 4.65 -0.41
C GLY A 8 -6.41 4.53 -1.46
N LYS A 9 -6.85 5.66 -2.05
CA LYS A 9 -7.82 5.64 -3.16
C LYS A 9 -7.30 4.91 -4.37
N GLU A 10 -6.08 5.25 -4.81
CA GLU A 10 -5.48 4.63 -5.99
C GLU A 10 -5.16 3.13 -5.77
N LEU A 11 -4.79 2.73 -4.54
CA LEU A 11 -4.63 1.32 -4.16
C LEU A 11 -5.96 0.57 -4.25
N LYS A 12 -7.04 1.15 -3.73
CA LYS A 12 -8.39 0.55 -3.77
C LYS A 12 -8.88 0.31 -5.19
N GLU A 13 -8.61 1.26 -6.09
CA GLU A 13 -8.96 1.11 -7.51
C GLU A 13 -8.20 -0.06 -8.14
N ARG A 14 -6.87 -0.13 -7.99
CA ARG A 14 -6.05 -1.22 -8.56
C ARG A 14 -6.43 -2.59 -8.02
N VAL A 15 -6.72 -2.68 -6.72
CA VAL A 15 -7.22 -3.90 -6.07
C VAL A 15 -8.58 -4.30 -6.63
N SER A 16 -9.48 -3.34 -6.88
CA SER A 16 -10.80 -3.58 -7.47
C SER A 16 -10.73 -4.04 -8.93
N PHE A 17 -9.72 -3.59 -9.67
CA PHE A 17 -9.41 -4.05 -11.03
C PHE A 17 -8.70 -5.41 -11.07
N GLN A 18 -8.46 -6.05 -9.91
CA GLN A 18 -7.70 -7.30 -9.79
C GLN A 18 -6.33 -7.22 -10.48
N GLU A 19 -5.69 -6.06 -10.39
CA GLU A 19 -4.37 -5.87 -10.98
C GLU A 19 -3.36 -6.84 -10.35
N ASP A 20 -2.41 -7.35 -11.14
CA ASP A 20 -1.39 -8.28 -10.67
C ASP A 20 -0.65 -7.67 -9.47
N ILE A 21 -0.55 -8.40 -8.37
CA ILE A 21 0.05 -7.90 -7.13
C ILE A 21 1.48 -7.42 -7.36
N ARG A 22 2.23 -8.01 -8.31
CA ARG A 22 3.58 -7.54 -8.68
C ARG A 22 3.54 -6.14 -9.31
N LYS A 23 2.50 -5.82 -10.07
CA LYS A 23 2.29 -4.46 -10.61
C LYS A 23 1.93 -3.48 -9.51
N ILE A 24 1.10 -3.89 -8.56
CA ILE A 24 0.74 -3.08 -7.39
C ILE A 24 1.99 -2.81 -6.52
N ALA A 25 2.84 -3.82 -6.32
CA ALA A 25 4.09 -3.72 -5.56
C ALA A 25 5.12 -2.80 -6.24
N ALA A 26 5.32 -2.96 -7.55
CA ALA A 26 6.18 -2.09 -8.35
C ALA A 26 5.70 -0.63 -8.30
N TRP A 27 4.40 -0.40 -8.47
CA TRP A 27 3.80 0.93 -8.37
C TRP A 27 3.97 1.55 -6.97
N ALA A 28 3.75 0.80 -5.90
CA ALA A 28 3.92 1.29 -4.53
C ALA A 28 5.37 1.74 -4.27
N HIS A 29 6.35 1.07 -4.89
CA HIS A 29 7.76 1.43 -4.82
C HIS A 29 8.10 2.68 -5.63
N GLU A 30 7.50 2.87 -6.81
CA GLU A 30 7.63 4.12 -7.57
C GLU A 30 7.10 5.30 -6.75
N VAL A 31 5.93 5.16 -6.13
CA VAL A 31 5.35 6.20 -5.26
C VAL A 31 6.23 6.48 -4.04
N TYR A 32 6.91 5.46 -3.49
CA TYR A 32 7.88 5.61 -2.41
C TYR A 32 9.10 6.43 -2.85
N ILE A 33 9.66 6.15 -4.02
CA ILE A 33 10.83 6.86 -4.57
C ILE A 33 10.47 8.31 -4.93
N GLU A 34 9.28 8.54 -5.47
CA GLU A 34 8.77 9.87 -5.81
C GLU A 34 8.25 10.66 -4.59
N GLY A 35 8.11 10.00 -3.45
CA GLY A 35 7.70 10.58 -2.17
C GLY A 35 8.72 11.58 -1.63
N SER A 36 8.25 12.70 -1.09
CA SER A 36 9.09 13.74 -0.50
C SER A 36 9.64 13.31 0.88
N PRO A 37 10.86 13.72 1.29
CA PRO A 37 11.47 13.35 2.59
C PRO A 37 10.68 13.76 3.85
N ASP A 38 9.63 14.57 3.72
CA ASP A 38 8.65 14.90 4.77
C ASP A 38 7.56 13.84 4.97
N GLN A 39 7.64 12.70 4.29
CA GLN A 39 6.65 11.64 4.46
C GLN A 39 6.80 10.90 5.78
N ASP A 40 5.69 10.82 6.49
CA ASP A 40 5.53 10.13 7.77
C ASP A 40 6.07 8.69 7.70
N VAL A 41 6.95 8.34 8.64
CA VAL A 41 7.69 7.07 8.71
C VAL A 41 6.76 5.85 8.62
N GLU A 42 5.54 5.95 9.14
CA GLU A 42 4.56 4.85 9.02
C GLU A 42 4.08 4.67 7.57
N PHE A 43 3.94 5.75 6.81
CA PHE A 43 3.57 5.66 5.39
C PHE A 43 4.67 4.97 4.57
N LEU A 44 5.91 5.35 4.81
CA LEU A 44 7.09 4.73 4.18
C LEU A 44 7.16 3.23 4.49
N ARG A 45 6.86 2.81 5.73
CA ARG A 45 6.77 1.39 6.10
C ARG A 45 5.70 0.64 5.32
N ILE A 46 4.52 1.24 5.15
CA ILE A 46 3.41 0.62 4.40
C ILE A 46 3.83 0.39 2.94
N LEU A 47 4.49 1.38 2.30
CA LEU A 47 4.98 1.25 0.93
C LEU A 47 6.07 0.17 0.80
N LEU A 48 6.99 0.09 1.76
CA LEU A 48 8.02 -0.94 1.83
C LEU A 48 7.45 -2.35 2.02
N ILE A 49 6.41 -2.50 2.84
CA ILE A 49 5.72 -3.78 3.04
C ILE A 49 5.01 -4.18 1.75
N LEU A 50 4.30 -3.25 1.09
CA LEU A 50 3.63 -3.50 -0.19
C LEU A 50 4.63 -3.89 -1.30
N ASN A 51 5.84 -3.33 -1.31
CA ASN A 51 6.90 -3.74 -2.22
C ASN A 51 7.43 -5.15 -1.91
N LYS A 52 7.69 -5.47 -0.63
CA LYS A 52 8.09 -6.83 -0.20
C LYS A 52 6.99 -7.88 -0.37
N MET A 53 5.77 -7.39 -0.61
CA MET A 53 4.70 -7.99 -1.40
C MET A 53 5.20 -9.08 -2.35
N GLU A 54 6.19 -8.75 -3.18
CA GLU A 54 6.54 -9.45 -4.43
C GLU A 54 7.10 -10.89 -4.30
N ASP A 55 7.56 -11.34 -3.11
CA ASP A 55 8.41 -12.56 -3.00
C ASP A 55 7.92 -13.69 -2.05
N GLY A 56 6.74 -13.61 -1.42
CA GLY A 56 6.31 -14.59 -0.39
C GLY A 56 5.23 -15.61 -0.79
N PRO A 57 5.17 -16.84 -0.23
CA PRO A 57 3.98 -17.71 -0.32
C PRO A 57 2.74 -17.12 0.41
N GLU A 58 2.93 -16.03 1.16
CA GLU A 58 1.92 -15.25 1.86
C GLU A 58 1.06 -14.37 0.93
N PHE A 59 1.29 -14.38 -0.40
CA PHE A 59 0.50 -13.64 -1.41
C PHE A 59 -0.99 -14.00 -1.48
N SER A 60 -1.44 -15.01 -0.73
CA SER A 60 -2.85 -15.17 -0.40
C SER A 60 -3.33 -14.21 0.70
N ILE A 61 -2.54 -13.19 1.05
CA ILE A 61 -3.03 -11.91 1.57
C ILE A 61 -4.00 -11.38 0.52
N CYS A 62 -5.25 -11.85 0.64
CA CYS A 62 -6.31 -11.67 -0.32
C CYS A 62 -6.43 -10.17 -0.64
N PHE A 63 -6.84 -9.82 -1.86
CA PHE A 63 -7.28 -8.47 -2.23
C PHE A 63 -8.14 -7.79 -1.15
N LYS A 64 -8.86 -8.57 -0.33
CA LYS A 64 -9.51 -8.14 0.91
C LYS A 64 -8.60 -7.34 1.86
N ARG A 65 -7.41 -7.82 2.17
CA ARG A 65 -6.47 -7.16 3.07
C ARG A 65 -5.85 -5.90 2.46
N LEU A 66 -5.56 -5.92 1.16
CA LEU A 66 -5.16 -4.72 0.43
C LEU A 66 -6.26 -3.66 0.43
N ASN A 67 -7.53 -4.08 0.30
CA ASN A 67 -8.69 -3.20 0.46
C ASN A 67 -8.80 -2.64 1.89
N GLU A 68 -8.57 -3.44 2.93
CA GLU A 68 -8.56 -2.96 4.32
C GLU A 68 -7.46 -1.90 4.54
N ILE A 69 -6.25 -2.14 4.03
CA ILE A 69 -5.13 -1.19 4.09
C ILE A 69 -5.49 0.11 3.35
N ALA A 70 -6.10 0.00 2.17
CA ALA A 70 -6.55 1.14 1.40
C ALA A 70 -7.59 1.97 2.18
N ASP A 71 -8.57 1.32 2.80
CA ASP A 71 -9.60 1.98 3.60
C ASP A 71 -9.03 2.65 4.85
N ASP A 72 -8.08 2.01 5.53
CA ASP A 72 -7.41 2.60 6.70
C ASP A 72 -6.57 3.83 6.32
N LEU A 73 -5.91 3.81 5.15
CA LEU A 73 -5.18 4.95 4.59
C LEU A 73 -6.09 6.12 4.19
N ILE A 74 -7.26 5.82 3.63
CA ILE A 74 -8.29 6.82 3.30
C ILE A 74 -8.86 7.45 4.58
N ALA A 75 -9.10 6.63 5.60
CA ALA A 75 -9.61 7.06 6.90
C ALA A 75 -8.56 7.80 7.75
N GLY A 76 -7.29 7.82 7.32
CA GLY A 76 -6.19 8.47 8.04
C GLY A 76 -5.79 7.76 9.33
N LYS A 77 -6.07 6.45 9.43
CA LYS A 77 -5.60 5.64 10.56
C LYS A 77 -4.07 5.51 10.50
N ARG A 78 -3.43 5.68 11.66
CA ARG A 78 -1.98 5.63 11.83
C ARG A 78 -1.49 4.20 12.15
N ASN A 79 -2.18 3.52 13.07
CA ASN A 79 -1.96 2.09 13.34
C ASN A 79 -2.70 1.21 12.33
N ILE A 80 -2.06 0.90 11.21
CA ILE A 80 -2.48 -0.24 10.38
C ILE A 80 -1.87 -1.48 11.02
N ASN A 81 -2.69 -2.27 11.71
CA ASN A 81 -2.20 -3.45 12.42
C ASN A 81 -1.75 -4.50 11.39
N MET A 82 -0.45 -4.57 11.12
CA MET A 82 0.18 -5.49 10.18
C MET A 82 1.01 -6.54 10.93
N ASP A 83 0.39 -7.25 11.88
CA ASP A 83 0.97 -8.47 12.46
C ASP A 83 1.12 -9.51 11.33
N TYR A 84 2.36 -9.86 11.03
CA TYR A 84 2.79 -11.01 10.22
C TYR A 84 3.20 -12.13 11.17
#